data_AF-A0A7J8UXT1-F1
#
_entry.id   AF-A0A7J8UXT1-F1
#
_cell.length_a   1.000
_cell.length_b   1.000
_cell.length_c   1.000
_cell.angle_alpha   90.00
_cell.angle_beta   90.00
_cell.angle_gamma   90.00
#
_symmetry.space_group_name_H-M   'P 1'
#
loop_
_entity.id
_entity.type
_entity.pdbx_description
1 polymer ?
#
loop_
_entity_poly.entity_id
_entity_poly.type
_entity_poly.pdbx_seq_one_letter_code
_entity_poly.pdbx_strand_id
1 'polypeptide(L)'
;MIKDSNVPMAMTFPPFLVVLLLALSTGPLCDAIWLNIPKTGTKCVSEEIHSNVVVLADYVVVSVEDGQTATIAVKVTSPYGNNLHHRENVTYGRFAFTTEEAGNYLACFWSDNRTRGSGEVVVNIDWKTGIAAKDWESVARKEKLQGVELELRKLEGAVEAIHENLLYLKSRPASVVLEAILPKEEAYLNFDR
;
A
#
# COMPACT_ATOMS: atom_id res chain seq x y z
N MET A 1 -26.70 -15.62 -60.14
CA MET A 1 -26.09 -14.28 -60.00
C MET A 1 -26.50 -13.75 -58.63
N ILE A 2 -25.86 -14.18 -57.54
CA ILE A 2 -24.68 -13.58 -56.87
C ILE A 2 -24.84 -12.08 -56.61
N LYS A 3 -25.06 -11.70 -55.33
CA LYS A 3 -24.17 -10.77 -54.63
C LYS A 3 -24.32 -10.87 -53.10
N ASP A 4 -23.22 -11.24 -52.47
CA ASP A 4 -22.96 -11.17 -51.03
C ASP A 4 -23.18 -9.77 -50.46
N SER A 5 -23.61 -9.70 -49.20
CA SER A 5 -23.14 -8.65 -48.28
C SER A 5 -23.37 -9.08 -46.83
N ASN A 6 -22.41 -9.86 -46.34
CA ASN A 6 -22.17 -10.05 -44.92
C ASN A 6 -21.54 -8.74 -44.41
N VAL A 7 -22.34 -7.83 -43.85
CA VAL A 7 -21.85 -6.57 -43.25
C VAL A 7 -21.72 -6.81 -41.75
N PRO A 8 -20.51 -6.69 -41.15
CA PRO A 8 -20.37 -6.81 -39.71
C PRO A 8 -21.15 -5.67 -39.06
N MET A 9 -22.05 -6.03 -38.15
CA MET A 9 -22.82 -5.09 -37.35
C MET A 9 -21.85 -4.26 -36.52
N ALA A 10 -21.42 -3.12 -37.06
CA ALA A 10 -20.61 -2.15 -36.34
C ALA A 10 -21.48 -1.65 -35.19
N MET A 11 -21.19 -2.18 -34.00
CA MET A 11 -21.81 -1.80 -32.73
C MET A 11 -21.39 -0.36 -32.44
N THR A 12 -22.13 0.58 -33.03
CA THR A 12 -21.94 2.01 -32.87
C THR A 12 -22.51 2.40 -31.51
N PHE A 13 -21.67 2.30 -30.48
CA PHE A 13 -22.03 2.77 -29.15
C PHE A 13 -22.33 4.28 -29.23
N PRO A 14 -23.48 4.76 -28.73
CA PRO A 14 -23.82 6.17 -28.81
C PRO A 14 -22.73 7.00 -28.12
N PRO A 15 -22.35 8.16 -28.67
CA PRO A 15 -21.23 8.96 -28.16
C PRO A 15 -21.43 9.37 -26.69
N PHE A 16 -22.68 9.47 -26.25
CA PHE A 16 -23.06 9.67 -24.85
C PHE A 16 -22.55 8.57 -23.91
N LEU A 17 -22.53 7.32 -24.38
CA LEU A 17 -22.11 6.14 -23.61
C LEU A 17 -20.58 6.11 -23.47
N VAL A 18 -19.86 6.55 -24.50
CA VAL A 18 -18.39 6.72 -24.46
C VAL A 18 -17.99 7.84 -23.50
N VAL A 19 -18.69 8.98 -23.54
CA VAL A 19 -18.45 10.10 -22.61
C VAL A 19 -18.78 9.71 -21.17
N LEU A 20 -19.85 8.94 -20.95
CA LEU A 20 -20.21 8.43 -19.63
C LEU A 20 -19.14 7.45 -19.09
N LEU A 21 -18.65 6.53 -19.92
CA LEU A 21 -17.60 5.58 -19.53
C LEU A 21 -16.27 6.28 -19.16
N LEU A 22 -15.90 7.34 -19.90
CA LEU A 22 -14.73 8.16 -19.58
C LEU A 22 -14.90 8.98 -18.29
N ALA A 23 -16.12 9.41 -17.98
CA ALA A 23 -16.40 10.12 -16.72
C ALA A 23 -16.28 9.18 -15.51
N LEU A 24 -16.78 7.94 -15.62
CA LEU A 24 -16.70 6.96 -14.53
C LEU A 24 -15.26 6.49 -14.22
N SER A 25 -14.33 6.55 -15.17
CA SER A 25 -12.94 6.13 -14.94
C SER A 25 -12.07 7.17 -14.22
N THR A 26 -12.61 8.35 -13.88
CA THR A 26 -11.87 9.44 -13.21
C THR A 26 -12.10 9.51 -11.69
N GLY A 27 -12.77 8.52 -11.10
CA GLY A 27 -12.91 8.45 -9.65
C GLY A 27 -11.54 8.34 -8.96
N PRO A 28 -11.29 9.10 -7.87
CA PRO A 28 -10.06 8.93 -7.11
C PRO A 28 -10.01 7.51 -6.54
N LEU A 29 -8.92 6.80 -6.83
CA LEU A 29 -8.58 5.54 -6.18
C LEU A 29 -8.25 5.86 -4.72
N CYS A 30 -9.24 5.79 -3.85
CA CYS A 30 -9.02 5.88 -2.42
C CYS A 30 -8.63 4.49 -1.93
N ASP A 31 -7.34 4.26 -1.74
CA ASP A 31 -6.86 3.06 -1.07
C ASP A 31 -7.12 3.22 0.42
N ALA A 32 -7.97 2.36 0.97
CA ALA A 32 -8.26 2.31 2.39
C ALA A 32 -8.24 0.85 2.82
N ILE A 33 -7.42 0.52 3.82
CA ILE A 33 -7.30 -0.84 4.33
C ILE A 33 -8.24 -0.98 5.52
N TRP A 34 -9.26 -1.82 5.35
CA TRP A 34 -10.23 -2.14 6.39
C TRP A 34 -9.96 -3.54 6.94
N LEU A 35 -9.76 -3.63 8.25
CA LEU A 35 -9.52 -4.89 8.95
C LEU A 35 -10.69 -5.20 9.88
N ASN A 36 -11.31 -6.36 9.69
CA ASN A 36 -12.23 -6.94 10.66
C ASN A 36 -11.41 -7.73 11.70
N ILE A 37 -11.28 -7.15 12.88
CA ILE A 37 -10.54 -7.73 13.99
C ILE A 37 -11.48 -8.71 14.73
N PRO A 38 -11.13 -10.01 14.79
CA PRO A 38 -11.91 -10.98 15.53
C PRO A 38 -11.80 -10.71 17.04
N LYS A 39 -12.78 -11.19 17.82
CA LYS A 39 -12.77 -11.09 19.29
C LYS A 39 -11.54 -11.71 19.95
N THR A 40 -11.00 -12.75 19.32
CA THR A 40 -9.82 -13.46 19.77
C THR A 40 -8.84 -13.60 18.61
N GLY A 41 -7.57 -13.36 18.91
CA GLY A 41 -6.52 -13.36 17.90
C GLY A 41 -6.21 -11.95 17.37
N THR A 42 -5.43 -11.93 16.30
CA THR A 42 -4.77 -10.72 15.80
C THR A 42 -4.85 -10.69 14.28
N LYS A 43 -5.00 -9.50 13.70
CA LYS A 43 -4.85 -9.28 12.25
C LYS A 43 -3.70 -8.31 12.02
N CYS A 44 -2.92 -8.52 10.96
CA CYS A 44 -1.78 -7.67 10.66
C CYS A 44 -1.81 -7.21 9.20
N VAL A 45 -1.35 -5.98 8.98
CA VAL A 45 -0.87 -5.51 7.68
C VAL A 45 0.61 -5.83 7.60
N SER A 46 1.05 -6.37 6.47
CA SER A 46 2.45 -6.71 6.19
C SER A 46 2.89 -6.07 4.89
N GLU A 47 4.03 -5.40 4.89
CA GLU A 47 4.67 -4.87 3.69
C GLU A 47 6.17 -5.11 3.74
N GLU A 48 6.74 -5.52 2.61
CA GLU A 48 8.19 -5.57 2.44
C GLU A 48 8.70 -4.19 2.03
N ILE A 49 9.53 -3.57 2.86
CA ILE A 49 10.00 -2.20 2.67
C ILE A 49 11.52 -2.20 2.69
N HIS A 50 12.15 -1.43 1.80
CA HIS A 50 13.61 -1.20 1.80
C HIS A 50 14.08 -0.40 3.01
N SER A 51 15.38 -0.37 3.26
CA SER A 51 15.99 0.50 4.28
C SER A 51 15.92 1.98 3.88
N ASN A 52 15.95 2.87 4.88
CA ASN A 52 15.87 4.33 4.75
C ASN A 52 14.58 4.86 4.11
N VAL A 53 13.49 4.12 4.19
CA VAL A 53 12.17 4.51 3.72
C VAL A 53 11.36 5.04 4.90
N VAL A 54 10.76 6.23 4.74
CA VAL A 54 9.85 6.79 5.74
C VAL A 54 8.50 6.08 5.65
N VAL A 55 7.98 5.66 6.79
CA VAL A 55 6.66 5.06 6.94
C VAL A 55 5.82 5.97 7.83
N LEU A 56 4.59 6.24 7.41
CA LEU A 56 3.59 6.98 8.16
C LEU A 56 2.28 6.21 8.08
N ALA A 57 1.64 5.98 9.22
CA ALA A 57 0.30 5.44 9.20
C ALA A 57 -0.62 6.06 10.25
N ASP A 58 -1.87 6.22 9.85
CA ASP A 58 -2.99 6.62 10.68
C ASP A 58 -3.96 5.45 10.80
N TYR A 59 -4.46 5.17 12.00
CA TYR A 59 -5.46 4.14 12.21
C TYR A 59 -6.61 4.65 13.08
N VAL A 60 -7.81 4.14 12.81
CA VAL A 60 -9.05 4.50 13.53
C VAL A 60 -9.99 3.31 13.61
N VAL A 61 -10.60 3.12 14.77
CA VAL A 61 -11.69 2.17 14.99
C VAL A 61 -12.97 2.79 14.47
N VAL A 62 -13.63 2.09 13.54
CA VAL A 62 -14.86 2.57 12.89
C VAL A 62 -16.10 1.86 13.43
N SER A 63 -15.92 0.73 14.12
CA SER A 63 -17.03 0.02 14.76
C SER A 63 -17.56 0.73 16.00
N VAL A 64 -18.87 0.98 16.03
CA VAL A 64 -19.61 1.50 17.19
C VAL A 64 -20.66 0.45 17.54
N GLU A 65 -20.43 -0.32 18.61
CA GLU A 65 -21.39 -1.31 19.11
C GLU A 65 -22.07 -0.70 20.36
N ASP A 66 -23.41 -0.70 20.41
CA ASP A 66 -24.22 -0.27 21.57
C ASP A 66 -23.85 1.10 22.19
N GLY A 67 -23.41 2.06 21.37
CA GLY A 67 -23.06 3.41 21.80
C GLY A 67 -21.73 3.51 22.56
N GLN A 68 -20.94 2.43 22.65
CA GLN A 68 -19.58 2.45 23.16
C GLN A 68 -18.58 2.17 22.03
N THR A 69 -17.58 3.04 21.89
CA THR A 69 -16.50 2.82 20.93
C THR A 69 -15.60 1.70 21.45
N ALA A 70 -15.47 0.62 20.66
CA ALA A 70 -14.55 -0.46 20.99
C ALA A 70 -13.11 0.05 20.98
N THR A 71 -12.29 -0.47 21.89
CA THR A 71 -10.86 -0.17 21.98
C THR A 71 -10.04 -1.35 21.47
N ILE A 72 -8.94 -1.04 20.81
CA ILE A 72 -7.98 -2.03 20.30
C ILE A 72 -6.62 -1.84 20.95
N ALA A 73 -5.77 -2.83 20.78
CA ALA A 73 -4.34 -2.72 20.93
C ALA A 73 -3.65 -2.86 19.57
N VAL A 74 -2.54 -2.15 19.41
CA VAL A 74 -1.73 -2.12 18.19
C VAL A 74 -0.26 -2.33 18.54
N LYS A 75 0.41 -3.13 17.72
CA LYS A 75 1.86 -3.32 17.77
C LYS A 75 2.44 -3.29 16.37
N VAL A 76 3.49 -2.49 16.19
CA VAL A 76 4.26 -2.40 14.95
C VAL A 76 5.64 -2.98 15.18
N THR A 77 6.08 -3.88 14.32
CA THR A 77 7.39 -4.55 14.45
C THR A 77 8.22 -4.46 13.18
N SER A 78 9.54 -4.33 13.37
CA SER A 78 10.53 -4.45 12.29
C SER A 78 10.70 -5.91 11.84
N PRO A 79 11.41 -6.15 10.72
CA PRO A 79 11.68 -7.50 10.20
C PRO A 79 12.40 -8.42 11.20
N TYR A 80 13.17 -7.85 12.14
CA TYR A 80 13.90 -8.59 13.17
C TYR A 80 13.17 -8.64 14.51
N GLY A 81 11.91 -8.19 14.55
CA GLY A 81 11.04 -8.27 15.72
C GLY A 81 11.19 -7.11 16.72
N ASN A 82 11.94 -6.05 16.38
CA ASN A 82 12.02 -4.86 17.22
C ASN A 82 10.66 -4.17 17.29
N ASN A 83 10.26 -3.72 18.47
CA ASN A 83 9.00 -3.01 18.66
C ASN A 83 9.18 -1.53 18.29
N LEU A 84 8.52 -1.11 17.22
CA LEU A 84 8.58 0.27 16.71
C LEU A 84 7.44 1.13 17.27
N HIS A 85 6.31 0.50 17.58
CA HIS A 85 5.16 1.16 18.17
C HIS A 85 4.31 0.15 18.93
N HIS A 86 3.85 0.53 20.12
CA HIS A 86 2.91 -0.29 20.91
C HIS A 86 1.97 0.61 21.69
N ARG A 87 0.67 0.39 21.53
CA ARG A 87 -0.39 1.07 22.28
C ARG A 87 -1.52 0.10 22.56
N GLU A 88 -2.18 0.31 23.70
CA GLU A 88 -3.30 -0.50 24.17
C GLU A 88 -4.45 0.43 24.55
N ASN A 89 -5.67 -0.08 24.50
CA ASN A 89 -6.88 0.66 24.87
C ASN A 89 -7.06 1.97 24.11
N VAL A 90 -6.83 1.94 22.80
CA VAL A 90 -6.94 3.10 21.89
C VAL A 90 -8.07 2.92 20.88
N THR A 91 -8.65 4.03 20.43
CA THR A 91 -9.67 4.06 19.35
C THR A 91 -9.13 4.68 18.06
N TYR A 92 -8.02 5.41 18.13
CA TYR A 92 -7.30 5.95 16.99
C TYR A 92 -5.83 6.17 17.35
N GLY A 93 -4.99 6.41 16.36
CA GLY A 93 -3.61 6.82 16.58
C GLY A 93 -2.82 6.95 15.30
N ARG A 94 -1.57 7.37 15.47
CA ARG A 94 -0.61 7.61 14.40
C ARG A 94 0.75 7.06 14.82
N PHE A 95 1.46 6.45 13.88
CA PHE A 95 2.88 6.16 14.03
C PHE A 95 3.65 6.60 12.79
N ALA A 96 4.91 6.99 13.02
CA ALA A 96 5.85 7.32 11.97
C ALA A 96 7.23 6.82 12.37
N PHE A 97 7.94 6.23 11.42
CA PHE A 97 9.32 5.79 11.60
C PHE A 97 10.04 5.77 10.26
N THR A 98 11.36 5.73 10.29
CA THR A 98 12.18 5.44 9.10
C THR A 98 12.69 4.02 9.25
N THR A 99 12.57 3.21 8.19
CA THR A 99 13.08 1.84 8.18
C THR A 99 14.60 1.84 8.31
N GLU A 100 15.13 1.04 9.23
CA GLU A 100 16.59 0.85 9.34
C GLU A 100 17.05 -0.26 8.39
N GLU A 101 16.22 -1.28 8.24
CA GLU A 101 16.56 -2.51 7.53
C GLU A 101 15.51 -2.84 6.47
N ALA A 102 15.93 -3.50 5.39
CA ALA A 102 15.01 -3.99 4.38
C ALA A 102 14.32 -5.28 4.85
N GLY A 103 13.01 -5.40 4.66
CA GLY A 103 12.26 -6.62 4.95
C GLY A 103 10.79 -6.37 5.30
N ASN A 104 10.14 -7.39 5.88
CA ASN A 104 8.72 -7.33 6.23
C ASN A 104 8.46 -6.60 7.54
N TYR A 105 7.80 -5.45 7.45
CA TYR A 105 7.27 -4.72 8.60
C TYR A 105 5.81 -5.12 8.83
N LEU A 106 5.43 -5.25 10.09
CA LEU A 106 4.08 -5.70 10.48
C LEU A 106 3.40 -4.65 11.37
N ALA A 107 2.17 -4.27 11.04
CA ALA A 107 1.25 -3.58 11.95
C ALA A 107 0.11 -4.52 12.34
N CYS A 108 0.14 -4.99 13.58
CA CYS A 108 -0.79 -5.96 14.13
C CYS A 108 -1.79 -5.31 15.09
N PHE A 109 -3.05 -5.72 14.99
CA PHE A 109 -4.18 -5.22 15.77
C PHE A 109 -4.95 -6.37 16.41
N TRP A 110 -5.36 -6.20 17.67
CA TRP A 110 -6.22 -7.14 18.39
C TRP A 110 -7.16 -6.39 19.34
N SER A 111 -8.32 -6.98 19.62
CA SER A 111 -9.27 -6.42 20.61
C SER A 111 -8.76 -6.67 22.02
N ASP A 112 -8.85 -5.65 22.90
CA ASP A 112 -8.65 -5.87 24.34
C ASP A 112 -9.89 -6.60 24.88
N ASN A 113 -9.70 -7.71 25.60
CA ASN A 113 -10.78 -8.58 26.13
C ASN A 113 -11.70 -7.87 27.14
N ARG A 114 -11.44 -6.59 27.44
CA ARG A 114 -12.21 -5.75 28.36
C ARG A 114 -13.44 -5.12 27.73
N THR A 115 -13.47 -4.96 26.41
CA THR A 115 -14.67 -4.47 25.71
C THR A 115 -15.71 -5.57 25.66
N ARG A 116 -16.79 -5.40 26.44
CA ARG A 116 -17.95 -6.30 26.51
C ARG A 116 -18.87 -6.18 25.28
N GLY A 117 -18.27 -6.09 24.09
CA GLY A 117 -18.95 -6.08 22.79
C GLY A 117 -18.99 -7.48 22.19
N SER A 118 -20.12 -7.82 21.56
CA SER A 118 -20.33 -9.14 20.96
C SER A 118 -19.93 -9.18 19.48
N GLY A 119 -19.41 -8.09 18.93
CA GLY A 119 -19.09 -7.94 17.51
C GLY A 119 -17.60 -8.01 17.18
N GLU A 120 -17.32 -8.09 15.88
CA GLU A 120 -16.01 -7.84 15.30
C GLU A 120 -15.72 -6.34 15.33
N VAL A 121 -14.45 -5.96 15.58
CA VAL A 121 -14.03 -4.55 15.58
C VAL A 121 -13.46 -4.21 14.22
N VAL A 122 -14.03 -3.22 13.55
CA VAL A 122 -13.53 -2.73 12.26
C VAL A 122 -12.50 -1.63 12.50
N VAL A 123 -11.30 -1.82 11.96
CA VAL A 123 -10.21 -0.84 11.99
C VAL A 123 -9.91 -0.40 10.57
N ASN A 124 -9.91 0.91 10.34
CA ASN A 124 -9.35 1.50 9.13
C ASN A 124 -7.90 1.89 9.38
N ILE A 125 -6.99 1.52 8.49
CA ILE A 125 -5.60 1.95 8.51
C ILE A 125 -5.23 2.56 7.15
N ASP A 126 -4.64 3.75 7.21
CA ASP A 126 -4.01 4.42 6.08
C ASP A 126 -2.49 4.25 6.24
N TRP A 127 -1.93 3.26 5.55
CA TRP A 127 -0.51 2.89 5.63
C TRP A 127 0.23 3.44 4.41
N LYS A 128 1.17 4.37 4.63
CA LYS A 128 1.92 5.07 3.58
C LYS A 128 3.41 4.86 3.75
N THR A 129 4.10 4.65 2.64
CA THR A 129 5.55 4.46 2.57
C THR A 129 6.19 5.45 1.58
N GLY A 130 7.45 5.81 1.82
CA GLY A 130 8.26 6.63 0.92
C GLY A 130 7.63 7.99 0.61
N ILE A 131 7.49 8.29 -0.69
CA ILE A 131 6.95 9.58 -1.15
C ILE A 131 5.49 9.81 -0.73
N ALA A 132 4.72 8.72 -0.57
CA ALA A 132 3.35 8.80 -0.08
C ALA A 132 3.29 9.20 1.40
N ALA A 133 4.32 8.85 2.18
CA ALA A 133 4.44 9.22 3.59
C ALA A 133 4.93 10.67 3.82
N LYS A 134 5.30 11.39 2.75
CA LYS A 134 5.86 12.74 2.85
C LYS A 134 4.80 13.76 3.28
N ASP A 135 5.16 14.60 4.26
CA ASP A 135 4.31 15.71 4.72
C ASP A 135 4.39 16.89 3.74
N TRP A 136 3.56 16.82 2.71
CA TRP A 136 3.40 17.87 1.71
C TRP A 136 2.86 19.18 2.28
N GLU A 137 2.13 19.13 3.40
CA GLU A 137 1.58 20.33 4.03
C GLU A 137 2.70 21.16 4.68
N SER A 138 3.65 20.48 5.35
CA SER A 138 4.85 21.15 5.87
C SER A 138 5.73 21.72 4.77
N VAL A 139 5.88 21.02 3.64
CA VAL A 139 6.60 21.54 2.46
C VAL A 139 5.90 22.78 1.91
N ALA A 140 4.58 22.73 1.73
CA ALA A 140 3.79 23.86 1.24
C ALA A 140 3.95 25.10 2.13
N ARG A 141 3.88 24.94 3.46
CA ARG A 141 4.07 26.07 4.39
C ARG A 141 5.48 26.65 4.35
N LYS A 142 6.51 25.78 4.27
CA LYS A 142 7.91 26.20 4.27
C LYS A 142 8.29 26.93 2.98
N GLU A 143 7.89 26.38 1.85
CA GLU A 143 8.18 26.92 0.51
C GLU A 143 7.13 27.94 0.05
N LYS A 144 6.07 28.16 0.86
CA LYS A 144 4.94 29.07 0.59
C LYS A 144 4.18 28.75 -0.70
N LEU A 145 4.16 27.48 -1.09
CA LEU A 145 3.48 27.00 -2.30
C LEU A 145 1.97 26.93 -2.07
N GLN A 146 1.19 27.27 -3.10
CA GLN A 146 -0.28 27.22 -3.04
C GLN A 146 -0.88 26.68 -4.35
N GLY A 147 -2.06 26.08 -4.25
CA GLY A 147 -2.82 25.60 -5.40
C GLY A 147 -1.99 24.70 -6.33
N VAL A 148 -1.89 25.12 -7.59
CA VAL A 148 -1.20 24.36 -8.66
C VAL A 148 0.29 24.17 -8.38
N GLU A 149 0.96 25.13 -7.72
CA GLU A 149 2.39 25.03 -7.44
C GLU A 149 2.72 23.87 -6.49
N LEU A 150 1.87 23.65 -5.47
CA LEU A 150 1.98 22.51 -4.58
C LEU A 150 1.78 21.19 -5.33
N GLU A 151 0.81 21.14 -6.23
CA GLU A 151 0.56 19.94 -7.03
C GLU A 151 1.72 19.62 -7.98
N LEU A 152 2.34 20.63 -8.59
CA LEU A 152 3.56 20.44 -9.37
C LEU A 152 4.72 19.91 -8.52
N ARG A 153 4.88 20.42 -7.29
CA ARG A 153 5.92 19.95 -6.36
C ARG A 153 5.72 18.50 -5.92
N LYS A 154 4.47 18.08 -5.72
CA LYS A 154 4.11 16.68 -5.46
C LYS A 154 4.49 15.78 -6.63
N LEU A 155 4.16 16.20 -7.85
CA LEU A 155 4.50 15.47 -9.08
C LEU A 155 6.01 15.35 -9.27
N GLU A 156 6.76 16.42 -9.05
CA GLU A 156 8.22 16.39 -9.11
C GLU A 156 8.80 15.37 -8.13
N GLY A 157 8.34 15.38 -6.87
CA GLY A 157 8.82 14.39 -5.90
C GLY A 157 8.40 12.95 -6.22
N ALA A 158 7.25 12.75 -6.88
CA ALA A 158 6.87 11.45 -7.38
C ALA A 158 7.80 10.97 -8.51
N VAL A 159 8.16 11.86 -9.44
CA VAL A 159 9.12 11.56 -10.52
C VAL A 159 10.50 11.22 -9.95
N GLU A 160 10.97 11.96 -8.94
CA GLU A 160 12.25 11.71 -8.28
C GLU A 160 12.26 10.34 -7.58
N ALA A 161 11.19 9.99 -6.85
CA ALA A 161 11.06 8.68 -6.24
C ALA A 161 11.03 7.53 -7.27
N ILE A 162 10.35 7.72 -8.40
CA ILE A 162 10.36 6.75 -9.51
C ILE A 162 11.77 6.62 -10.10
N HIS A 163 12.47 7.74 -10.28
CA HIS A 163 13.83 7.74 -10.82
C HIS A 163 14.79 6.95 -9.91
N GLU A 164 14.74 7.18 -8.60
CA GLU A 164 15.52 6.43 -7.62
C GLU A 164 15.18 4.94 -7.64
N ASN A 165 13.90 4.58 -7.73
CA ASN A 165 13.49 3.17 -7.82
C ASN A 165 14.00 2.52 -9.13
N LEU A 166 13.97 3.23 -10.26
CA LEU A 166 14.54 2.74 -11.52
C LEU A 166 16.06 2.56 -11.43
N LEU A 167 16.77 3.48 -10.78
CA LEU A 167 18.20 3.34 -10.53
C LEU A 167 18.48 2.14 -9.61
N TYR A 168 17.68 1.95 -8.56
CA TYR A 168 17.77 0.79 -7.69
C TYR A 168 17.62 -0.51 -8.51
N LEU A 169 16.58 -0.62 -9.34
CA LEU A 169 16.35 -1.79 -10.19
C LEU A 169 17.49 -2.03 -11.19
N LYS A 170 18.04 -0.96 -11.79
CA LYS A 170 19.20 -1.03 -12.71
C LYS A 170 20.48 -1.45 -12.00
N SER A 171 20.68 -0.98 -10.77
CA SER A 171 21.91 -1.19 -10.00
C SER A 171 22.03 -2.60 -9.44
N ARG A 172 20.94 -3.38 -9.41
CA ARG A 172 21.00 -4.82 -9.19
C ARG A 172 21.72 -5.42 -10.40
N PRO A 173 22.99 -5.89 -10.29
CA PRO A 173 23.52 -6.75 -11.32
C PRO A 173 22.53 -7.90 -11.53
N ALA A 174 22.33 -8.28 -12.79
CA ALA A 174 21.64 -9.51 -13.16
C ALA A 174 22.29 -10.79 -12.55
N SER A 175 23.26 -10.65 -11.64
CA SER A 175 23.94 -11.72 -10.93
C SER A 175 23.02 -12.55 -10.05
N VAL A 176 21.94 -11.99 -9.49
CA VAL A 176 20.97 -12.80 -8.70
C VAL A 176 20.14 -13.72 -9.61
N VAL A 177 19.89 -13.31 -10.86
CA VAL A 177 19.21 -14.14 -11.86
C VAL A 177 20.18 -15.17 -12.46
N LEU A 178 21.44 -14.78 -12.66
CA LEU A 178 22.49 -15.68 -13.16
C LEU A 178 22.88 -16.77 -12.15
N GLU A 179 22.95 -16.47 -10.84
CA GLU A 179 23.22 -17.50 -9.80
C GLU A 179 22.09 -18.52 -9.65
N ALA A 180 20.86 -18.22 -10.10
CA ALA A 180 19.77 -19.19 -10.12
C ALA A 180 19.73 -20.03 -11.41
N ILE A 181 20.36 -19.57 -12.50
CA ILE A 181 20.37 -20.23 -13.81
C ILE A 181 21.62 -21.12 -13.99
N LEU A 182 22.79 -20.68 -13.51
CA LEU A 182 24.03 -21.42 -13.65
C LEU A 182 24.16 -22.74 -12.85
N PRO A 183 23.50 -22.99 -11.69
CA PRO A 183 23.61 -24.29 -11.04
C PRO A 183 22.86 -25.40 -11.80
N LYS A 184 22.05 -25.07 -12.82
CA LYS A 184 21.37 -26.07 -13.67
C LYS A 184 22.15 -26.47 -14.92
N GLU A 185 23.12 -25.67 -15.37
CA GLU A 185 23.83 -25.94 -16.64
C GLU A 185 25.03 -26.89 -16.46
N GLU A 186 25.62 -26.98 -15.27
CA GLU A 186 26.69 -27.96 -14.98
C GLU A 186 26.18 -29.39 -14.69
N ALA A 187 24.87 -29.56 -14.44
CA ALA A 187 24.27 -30.87 -14.17
C ALA A 187 23.86 -31.63 -15.45
N TYR A 188 23.64 -30.94 -16.57
CA TYR A 188 23.24 -31.57 -17.84
C TYR A 188 24.43 -32.10 -18.66
N LEU A 189 25.65 -31.57 -18.47
CA LEU A 189 26.85 -32.00 -19.21
C LEU A 189 27.60 -33.17 -18.56
N ASN A 190 27.20 -33.62 -17.36
CA ASN A 190 27.81 -34.77 -16.66
C ASN A 190 26.94 -36.03 -16.65
N PHE A 191 25.81 -36.07 -17.39
CA PHE A 191 24.97 -37.26 -17.51
C PHE A 191 25.16 -38.05 -18.83
N ASP A 192 25.90 -37.51 -19.80
CA ASP A 192 26.22 -38.17 -21.08
C ASP A 192 27.68 -38.70 -21.15
N ARG A 193 28.27 -39.12 -20.03
CA ARG A 193 29.52 -39.90 -20.02
C ARG A 193 29.42 -41.14 -19.15
#